data_AF-A0A6P7H8J7-F1
#
_entry.id   AF-A0A6P7H8J7-F1
#
_cell.length_a   1.000
_cell.length_b   1.000
_cell.length_c   1.000
_cell.angle_alpha   90.00
_cell.angle_beta   90.00
_cell.angle_gamma   90.00
#
_symmetry.space_group_name_H-M   'P 1'
#
loop_
_entity.id
_entity.type
_entity.pdbx_description
1 polymer ?
#
loop_
_entity_poly.entity_id
_entity_poly.type
_entity_poly.pdbx_seq_one_letter_code
_entity_poly.pdbx_strand_id
1 'polypeptide(L)'
;MSLPHIPRLPAVRLLSSIHHHKLLLSSITPLASHSRTVIQGEYRRPGQPKEDKWPWQNMNFDFSKGLKGIKKHFSLLKKEFTDTWIGPEGKPLTVHMLEQNRVLWEFRGPESLEEWTVSCDREIGGNSEAYLKLGKNNNTCFLYGTLNSSPPKDGETRYSGYCTMRSKQPLGSFDREKHHDWSSFNSLHLRVRGDGRPWMINIAPHTFFSHQKDDVYSYFLYTRGGPYWQDVKIPFSKFFLTHRGRIQDDQHPLWLDKINTIGFTLGDKADGPFQLEIDFIGASKDYAHSEEFAYELYKRNPEV
;
A
#
# COMPACT_ATOMS: atom_id res chain seq x y z
N MET A 1 -43.59 -92.43 23.20
CA MET A 1 -44.97 -92.70 23.69
C MET A 1 -45.87 -91.63 23.10
N SER A 2 -46.97 -92.04 22.50
CA SER A 2 -47.80 -91.21 21.63
C SER A 2 -49.13 -90.82 22.29
N LEU A 3 -49.61 -89.63 21.89
CA LEU A 3 -50.99 -89.11 21.88
C LEU A 3 -51.48 -88.38 23.16
N PRO A 4 -52.45 -87.43 23.07
CA PRO A 4 -53.36 -87.15 21.95
C PRO A 4 -53.56 -85.66 21.57
N HIS A 5 -54.54 -85.45 20.70
CA HIS A 5 -54.82 -84.34 19.81
C HIS A 5 -56.22 -83.74 20.13
N ILE A 6 -56.44 -82.48 19.72
CA ILE A 6 -57.71 -81.76 19.37
C ILE A 6 -58.61 -81.24 20.54
N PRO A 7 -59.54 -80.24 20.40
CA PRO A 7 -59.68 -79.03 19.54
C PRO A 7 -60.07 -77.73 20.31
N ARG A 8 -60.15 -76.57 19.61
CA ARG A 8 -61.38 -75.71 19.40
C ARG A 8 -61.06 -74.20 19.27
N LEU A 9 -61.31 -73.66 18.07
CA LEU A 9 -61.50 -72.24 17.70
C LEU A 9 -62.94 -71.79 18.12
N PRO A 10 -63.34 -70.48 18.20
CA PRO A 10 -63.10 -69.47 17.14
C PRO A 10 -63.02 -67.95 17.50
N ALA A 11 -62.41 -67.25 16.52
CA ALA A 11 -62.61 -65.90 15.94
C ALA A 11 -63.35 -64.78 16.69
N VAL A 12 -62.68 -63.61 16.82
CA VAL A 12 -63.23 -62.30 16.44
C VAL A 12 -62.12 -61.41 15.86
N ARG A 13 -62.46 -60.70 14.78
CA ARG A 13 -61.63 -59.85 13.90
C ARG A 13 -61.09 -58.60 14.61
N LEU A 14 -59.80 -58.30 14.43
CA LEU A 14 -59.21 -56.98 14.70
C LEU A 14 -59.10 -56.18 13.39
N LEU A 15 -59.79 -55.04 13.36
CA LEU A 15 -59.65 -53.96 12.39
C LEU A 15 -58.80 -52.83 13.00
N SER A 16 -58.15 -52.07 12.12
CA SER A 16 -57.40 -50.81 12.34
C SER A 16 -55.98 -50.97 12.93
N SER A 17 -54.95 -50.25 12.51
CA SER A 17 -54.72 -49.35 11.37
C SER A 17 -53.21 -49.08 11.40
N ILE A 18 -52.52 -49.29 10.27
CA ILE A 18 -51.07 -49.04 10.15
C ILE A 18 -50.88 -47.53 9.95
N HIS A 19 -50.39 -46.83 10.97
CA HIS A 19 -49.87 -45.48 10.81
C HIS A 19 -48.38 -45.53 10.52
N HIS A 20 -48.02 -45.24 9.26
CA HIS A 20 -46.66 -44.97 8.84
C HIS A 20 -46.14 -43.71 9.54
N HIS A 21 -45.19 -43.87 10.46
CA HIS A 21 -44.36 -42.78 10.95
C HIS A 21 -43.41 -42.33 9.82
N LYS A 22 -43.72 -41.19 9.19
CA LYS A 22 -42.80 -40.44 8.34
C LYS A 22 -41.67 -39.88 9.21
N LEU A 23 -40.48 -40.44 9.07
CA LEU A 23 -39.21 -39.81 9.47
C LEU A 23 -39.03 -38.53 8.64
N LEU A 24 -39.24 -37.36 9.26
CA LEU A 24 -38.82 -36.09 8.69
C LEU A 24 -37.29 -35.98 8.85
N LEU A 25 -36.56 -36.28 7.78
CA LEU A 25 -35.16 -35.87 7.67
C LEU A 25 -35.12 -34.34 7.64
N SER A 26 -34.48 -33.73 8.64
CA SER A 26 -34.09 -32.32 8.59
C SER A 26 -33.08 -32.15 7.44
N SER A 27 -33.48 -31.42 6.41
CA SER A 27 -32.59 -30.99 5.33
C SER A 27 -31.47 -30.12 5.92
N ILE A 28 -30.26 -30.67 5.98
CA ILE A 28 -29.05 -29.89 6.23
C ILE A 28 -28.90 -28.97 5.02
N THR A 29 -29.16 -27.68 5.20
CA THR A 29 -28.78 -26.67 4.22
C THR A 29 -27.26 -26.71 4.09
N PRO A 30 -26.69 -26.78 2.88
CA PRO A 30 -25.26 -26.61 2.75
C PRO A 30 -24.95 -25.18 3.21
N LEU A 31 -24.19 -25.06 4.30
CA LEU A 31 -23.63 -23.80 4.74
C LEU A 31 -22.63 -23.39 3.65
N ALA A 32 -23.13 -22.74 2.61
CA ALA A 32 -22.31 -22.10 1.61
C ALA A 32 -21.56 -21.00 2.35
N SER A 33 -20.36 -21.31 2.83
CA SER A 33 -19.37 -20.30 3.16
C SER A 33 -19.13 -19.54 1.87
N HIS A 34 -19.83 -18.42 1.69
CA HIS A 34 -19.41 -17.43 0.73
C HIS A 34 -18.00 -17.03 1.17
N SER A 35 -17.00 -17.59 0.50
CA SER A 35 -15.71 -16.93 0.37
C SER A 35 -16.03 -15.61 -0.32
N ARG A 36 -16.39 -14.59 0.47
CA ARG A 36 -16.30 -13.21 0.04
C ARG A 36 -14.82 -12.96 -0.08
N THR A 37 -14.27 -13.30 -1.23
CA THR A 37 -13.15 -12.55 -1.78
C THR A 37 -13.67 -11.11 -1.87
N VAL A 38 -13.39 -10.32 -0.82
CA VAL A 38 -13.59 -8.88 -0.86
C VAL A 38 -12.59 -8.37 -1.88
N ILE A 39 -13.00 -8.39 -3.15
CA ILE A 39 -12.37 -7.56 -4.16
C ILE A 39 -12.66 -6.14 -3.66
N GLN A 40 -11.67 -5.52 -3.03
CA GLN A 40 -11.77 -4.12 -2.62
C GLN A 40 -12.10 -3.33 -3.89
N GLY A 41 -13.31 -2.78 -3.95
CA GLY A 41 -13.69 -1.87 -5.02
C GLY A 41 -12.83 -0.61 -4.94
N GLU A 42 -12.65 0.06 -6.09
CA GLU A 42 -12.08 1.40 -6.11
C GLU A 42 -12.87 2.32 -5.18
N TYR A 43 -12.17 3.28 -4.55
CA TYR A 43 -12.81 4.24 -3.67
C TYR A 43 -13.91 4.98 -4.46
N ARG A 44 -15.14 4.87 -3.96
CA ARG A 44 -16.30 5.54 -4.54
C ARG A 44 -16.64 6.73 -3.67
N ARG A 45 -16.69 7.92 -4.27
CA ARG A 45 -17.17 9.10 -3.56
C ARG A 45 -18.63 8.89 -3.12
N PRO A 46 -18.98 9.29 -1.90
CA PRO A 46 -20.37 9.38 -1.47
C PRO A 46 -21.21 10.15 -2.49
N GLY A 47 -22.39 9.63 -2.84
CA GLY A 47 -23.31 10.28 -3.78
C GLY A 47 -23.02 10.10 -5.28
N GLN A 48 -21.86 9.58 -5.70
CA GLN A 48 -21.65 9.24 -7.12
C GLN A 48 -22.39 7.95 -7.48
N PRO A 49 -23.12 7.88 -8.61
CA PRO A 49 -23.76 6.64 -9.07
C PRO A 49 -22.70 5.56 -9.34
N LYS A 50 -23.08 4.30 -9.13
CA LYS A 50 -22.18 3.18 -9.44
C LYS A 50 -22.05 3.10 -10.96
N GLU A 51 -20.82 3.12 -11.47
CA GLU A 51 -20.61 2.81 -12.88
C GLU A 51 -20.83 1.29 -13.08
N ASP A 52 -22.00 0.92 -13.60
CA ASP A 52 -22.32 -0.45 -13.99
C ASP A 52 -21.76 -0.78 -15.39
N LYS A 53 -20.50 -0.41 -15.63
CA LYS A 53 -19.78 -0.79 -16.85
C LYS A 53 -18.98 -2.06 -16.58
N TRP A 54 -19.04 -2.98 -17.51
CA TRP A 54 -18.23 -4.20 -17.42
C TRP A 54 -16.78 -3.81 -17.74
N PRO A 55 -15.76 -4.35 -17.04
CA PRO A 55 -14.36 -3.96 -17.23
C PRO A 55 -13.88 -4.02 -18.68
N TRP A 56 -14.42 -4.97 -19.45
CA TRP A 56 -14.09 -5.23 -20.84
C TRP A 56 -14.69 -4.21 -21.83
N GLN A 57 -15.71 -3.43 -21.45
CA GLN A 57 -16.42 -2.51 -22.36
C GLN A 57 -15.57 -1.31 -22.79
N ASN A 58 -14.57 -0.94 -22.00
CA ASN A 58 -13.66 0.18 -22.31
C ASN A 58 -12.36 -0.28 -22.99
N MET A 59 -12.21 -1.58 -23.30
CA MET A 59 -10.98 -2.11 -23.87
C MET A 59 -10.94 -1.90 -25.39
N ASN A 60 -10.24 -0.86 -25.84
CA ASN A 60 -9.86 -0.72 -27.25
C ASN A 60 -8.63 -1.59 -27.55
N PHE A 61 -8.84 -2.73 -28.21
CA PHE A 61 -7.76 -3.62 -28.67
C PHE A 61 -7.04 -3.00 -29.86
N ASP A 62 -5.81 -2.55 -29.65
CA ASP A 62 -4.92 -2.08 -30.70
C ASP A 62 -3.71 -3.02 -30.79
N PHE A 63 -3.65 -3.78 -31.88
CA PHE A 63 -2.60 -4.78 -32.09
C PHE A 63 -1.19 -4.15 -32.15
N SER A 64 -1.09 -2.92 -32.66
CA SER A 64 0.17 -2.20 -32.75
C SER A 64 0.71 -1.82 -31.36
N LYS A 65 -0.19 -1.39 -30.46
CA LYS A 65 0.13 -1.15 -29.05
C LYS A 65 0.49 -2.45 -28.34
N GLY A 66 -0.20 -3.55 -28.64
CA GLY A 66 0.11 -4.88 -28.14
C GLY A 66 1.53 -5.32 -28.49
N LEU A 67 1.92 -5.27 -29.78
CA LEU A 67 3.27 -5.59 -30.23
C LEU A 67 4.34 -4.69 -29.60
N LYS A 68 4.06 -3.38 -29.49
CA LYS A 68 4.95 -2.43 -28.81
C LYS A 68 5.13 -2.77 -27.33
N GLY A 69 4.05 -3.16 -26.65
CA GLY A 69 4.07 -3.63 -25.26
C GLY A 69 4.89 -4.90 -25.10
N ILE A 70 4.67 -5.90 -25.96
CA ILE A 70 5.45 -7.14 -25.99
C ILE A 70 6.94 -6.84 -26.15
N LYS A 71 7.33 -5.99 -27.13
CA LYS A 71 8.72 -5.58 -27.33
C LYS A 71 9.30 -4.88 -26.09
N LYS A 72 8.52 -4.01 -25.44
CA LYS A 72 8.91 -3.34 -24.19
C LYS A 72 9.18 -4.37 -23.09
N HIS A 73 8.26 -5.30 -22.82
CA HIS A 73 8.43 -6.30 -21.76
C HIS A 73 9.57 -7.28 -22.04
N PHE A 74 9.78 -7.71 -23.30
CA PHE A 74 10.95 -8.51 -23.65
C PHE A 74 12.26 -7.75 -23.44
N SER A 75 12.27 -6.44 -23.73
CA SER A 75 13.46 -5.60 -23.45
C SER A 75 13.73 -5.45 -21.95
N LEU A 76 12.68 -5.31 -21.12
CA LEU A 76 12.79 -5.25 -19.66
C LEU A 76 13.24 -6.59 -19.09
N LEU A 77 12.66 -7.70 -19.55
CA LEU A 77 13.06 -9.04 -19.14
C LEU A 77 14.52 -9.31 -19.49
N LYS A 78 14.96 -8.93 -20.70
CA LYS A 78 16.36 -9.05 -21.09
C LYS A 78 17.27 -8.27 -20.14
N LYS A 79 16.89 -7.04 -19.77
CA LYS A 79 17.62 -6.23 -18.78
C LYS A 79 17.68 -6.89 -17.42
N GLU A 80 16.56 -7.40 -16.91
CA GLU A 80 16.52 -8.10 -15.62
C GLU A 80 17.45 -9.33 -15.60
N PHE A 81 17.47 -10.11 -16.68
CA PHE A 81 18.39 -11.24 -16.80
C PHE A 81 19.86 -10.79 -16.86
N THR A 82 20.18 -9.74 -17.62
CA THR A 82 21.55 -9.22 -17.70
C THR A 82 22.01 -8.63 -16.37
N ASP A 83 21.13 -7.88 -15.70
CA ASP A 83 21.43 -7.23 -14.42
C ASP A 83 21.71 -8.30 -13.37
N THR A 84 20.83 -9.30 -13.26
CA THR A 84 20.99 -10.43 -12.32
C THR A 84 22.32 -11.17 -12.53
N TRP A 85 22.80 -11.25 -13.78
CA TRP A 85 24.08 -11.92 -14.08
C TRP A 85 25.31 -11.10 -13.69
N ILE A 86 25.22 -9.76 -13.73
CA ILE A 86 26.29 -8.86 -13.28
C ILE A 86 26.32 -8.80 -11.74
N GLY A 87 25.14 -8.81 -11.12
CA GLY A 87 24.95 -8.79 -9.67
C GLY A 87 23.68 -8.02 -9.26
N PRO A 88 23.44 -7.82 -7.96
CA PRO A 88 22.28 -7.06 -7.51
C PRO A 88 22.26 -5.68 -8.18
N GLU A 89 21.12 -5.35 -8.78
CA GLU A 89 20.87 -4.08 -9.47
C GLU A 89 21.84 -3.76 -10.62
N GLY A 90 22.46 -4.78 -11.21
CA GLY A 90 23.41 -4.62 -12.32
C GLY A 90 24.79 -4.11 -11.90
N LYS A 91 25.10 -4.14 -10.60
CA LYS A 91 26.43 -3.82 -10.05
C LYS A 91 27.16 -5.08 -9.60
N PRO A 92 28.49 -5.15 -9.72
CA PRO A 92 29.25 -6.25 -9.14
C PRO A 92 29.10 -6.24 -7.61
N LEU A 93 29.01 -7.43 -7.02
CA LEU A 93 28.75 -7.63 -5.58
C LEU A 93 29.67 -6.81 -4.66
N THR A 94 30.96 -6.70 -5.00
CA THR A 94 31.93 -5.94 -4.20
C THR A 94 31.58 -4.46 -4.14
N VAL A 95 31.16 -3.86 -5.26
CA VAL A 95 30.79 -2.44 -5.31
C VAL A 95 29.48 -2.21 -4.56
N HIS A 96 28.51 -3.11 -4.75
CA HIS A 96 27.23 -3.03 -4.06
C HIS A 96 27.39 -3.12 -2.53
N MET A 97 28.20 -4.05 -2.02
CA MET A 97 28.44 -4.17 -0.58
C MET A 97 29.20 -2.98 0.05
N LEU A 98 30.07 -2.33 -0.74
CA LEU A 98 30.85 -1.18 -0.30
C LEU A 98 30.10 0.15 -0.48
N GLU A 99 28.92 0.14 -1.11
CA GLU A 99 28.14 1.35 -1.37
C GLU A 99 27.64 1.95 -0.05
N GLN A 100 28.23 3.07 0.33
CA GLN A 100 27.85 3.78 1.55
C GLN A 100 26.66 4.71 1.32
N ASN A 101 26.66 5.43 0.19
CA ASN A 101 25.61 6.38 -0.15
C ASN A 101 25.09 6.03 -1.53
N ARG A 102 23.77 5.94 -1.65
CA ARG A 102 23.09 5.68 -2.91
C ARG A 102 22.00 6.72 -3.12
N VAL A 103 22.02 7.35 -4.29
CA VAL A 103 20.92 8.21 -4.71
C VAL A 103 19.87 7.34 -5.39
N LEU A 104 18.62 7.44 -4.92
CA LEU A 104 17.49 6.62 -5.35
C LEU A 104 16.63 7.40 -6.34
N TRP A 105 16.35 8.66 -6.04
CA TRP A 105 15.61 9.55 -6.91
C TRP A 105 16.39 10.85 -7.11
N GLU A 106 16.58 11.20 -8.37
CA GLU A 106 17.13 12.47 -8.83
C GLU A 106 16.16 13.11 -9.82
N PHE A 107 15.94 14.40 -9.67
CA PHE A 107 14.96 15.13 -10.49
C PHE A 107 15.63 15.80 -11.68
N ARG A 108 16.22 14.99 -12.57
CA ARG A 108 16.90 15.48 -13.78
C ARG A 108 15.96 15.44 -14.98
N GLY A 109 15.19 16.52 -15.14
CA GLY A 109 14.29 16.69 -16.27
C GLY A 109 12.86 16.19 -16.05
N PRO A 110 11.98 16.35 -17.04
CA PRO A 110 10.53 16.15 -16.88
C PRO A 110 10.14 14.68 -16.74
N GLU A 111 10.95 13.76 -17.29
CA GLU A 111 10.72 12.31 -17.18
C GLU A 111 10.71 11.86 -15.71
N SER A 112 11.60 12.42 -14.89
CA SER A 112 11.64 12.14 -13.44
C SER A 112 10.35 12.53 -12.72
N LEU A 113 9.59 13.51 -13.21
CA LEU A 113 8.31 13.87 -12.60
C LEU A 113 7.22 12.83 -12.88
N GLU A 114 7.32 12.09 -13.99
CA GLU A 114 6.36 11.03 -14.32
C GLU A 114 6.46 9.86 -13.35
N GLU A 115 7.57 9.70 -12.63
CA GLU A 115 7.73 8.72 -11.57
C GLU A 115 6.94 9.06 -10.30
N TRP A 116 6.33 10.25 -10.23
CA TRP A 116 5.61 10.69 -9.05
C TRP A 116 4.13 10.89 -9.36
N THR A 117 3.30 10.60 -8.37
CA THR A 117 1.86 10.86 -8.38
C THR A 117 1.56 11.82 -7.25
N VAL A 118 0.87 12.92 -7.58
CA VAL A 118 0.35 13.87 -6.60
C VAL A 118 -1.13 13.56 -6.38
N SER A 119 -1.52 13.42 -5.12
CA SER A 119 -2.90 13.27 -4.69
C SER A 119 -3.23 14.33 -3.65
N CYS A 120 -4.49 14.76 -3.62
CA CYS A 120 -4.97 15.77 -2.68
C CYS A 120 -6.40 15.46 -2.25
N ASP A 121 -6.85 16.13 -1.19
CA ASP A 121 -8.21 15.99 -0.68
C ASP A 121 -9.31 16.27 -1.70
N ARG A 122 -9.01 16.96 -2.82
CA ARG A 122 -9.91 17.15 -3.96
C ARG A 122 -10.45 15.82 -4.50
N GLU A 123 -9.71 14.71 -4.35
CA GLU A 123 -10.17 13.35 -4.68
C GLU A 123 -11.33 12.86 -3.80
N ILE A 124 -11.49 13.42 -2.61
CA ILE A 124 -12.56 13.12 -1.64
C ILE A 124 -13.65 14.20 -1.65
N GLY A 125 -13.40 15.34 -2.31
CA GLY A 125 -14.29 16.50 -2.34
C GLY A 125 -13.78 17.70 -1.55
N GLY A 126 -12.56 17.64 -1.02
CA GLY A 126 -11.89 18.77 -0.37
C GLY A 126 -11.49 19.89 -1.33
N ASN A 127 -10.97 20.96 -0.75
CA ASN A 127 -10.64 22.21 -1.43
C ASN A 127 -9.14 22.47 -1.55
N SER A 128 -8.28 21.51 -1.16
CA SER A 128 -6.84 21.65 -1.29
C SER A 128 -6.40 21.42 -2.73
N GLU A 129 -5.32 22.10 -3.09
CA GLU A 129 -4.71 22.01 -4.41
C GLU A 129 -3.22 21.72 -4.26
N ALA A 130 -2.70 20.80 -5.07
CA ALA A 130 -1.30 20.43 -5.09
C ALA A 130 -0.82 20.30 -6.53
N TYR A 131 0.36 20.84 -6.80
CA TYR A 131 0.97 20.87 -8.12
C TYR A 131 2.44 20.47 -8.04
N LEU A 132 2.87 19.74 -9.07
CA LEU A 132 4.25 19.32 -9.24
C LEU A 132 4.86 20.05 -10.44
N LYS A 133 6.02 20.68 -10.23
CA LYS A 133 6.80 21.32 -11.28
C LYS A 133 8.29 21.02 -11.10
N LEU A 134 9.06 21.21 -12.15
CA LEU A 134 10.52 21.29 -12.02
C LEU A 134 10.90 22.67 -11.46
N GLY A 135 11.93 22.70 -10.62
CA GLY A 135 12.51 23.94 -10.13
C GLY A 135 13.24 24.72 -11.23
N LYS A 136 13.67 25.94 -10.90
CA LYS A 136 14.24 26.92 -11.86
C LYS A 136 15.43 26.40 -12.67
N ASN A 137 16.18 25.44 -12.14
CA ASN A 137 17.37 24.86 -12.76
C ASN A 137 17.11 23.50 -13.43
N ASN A 138 15.86 23.04 -13.51
CA ASN A 138 15.44 21.72 -14.01
C ASN A 138 16.07 20.50 -13.31
N ASN A 139 16.67 20.71 -12.14
CA ASN A 139 17.36 19.67 -11.37
C ASN A 139 16.65 19.30 -10.07
N THR A 140 15.60 20.04 -9.71
CA THR A 140 14.90 19.88 -8.45
C THR A 140 13.41 19.67 -8.68
N CYS A 141 12.78 18.92 -7.79
CA CYS A 141 11.33 18.79 -7.71
C CYS A 141 10.76 19.95 -6.91
N PHE A 142 9.78 20.66 -7.46
CA PHE A 142 9.06 21.74 -6.81
C PHE A 142 7.59 21.34 -6.59
N LEU A 143 7.26 20.98 -5.35
CA LEU A 143 5.92 20.70 -4.90
C LEU A 143 5.34 21.95 -4.24
N TYR A 144 4.21 22.44 -4.75
CA TYR A 144 3.57 23.64 -4.21
C TYR A 144 2.06 23.55 -4.34
N GLY A 145 1.36 24.34 -3.54
CA GLY A 145 -0.09 24.31 -3.54
C GLY A 145 -0.68 25.12 -2.41
N THR A 146 -1.98 24.94 -2.19
CA THR A 146 -2.73 25.56 -1.11
C THR A 146 -3.44 24.47 -0.34
N LEU A 147 -3.18 24.38 0.96
CA LEU A 147 -3.89 23.47 1.85
C LEU A 147 -5.15 24.16 2.38
N ASN A 148 -6.27 23.43 2.36
CA ASN A 148 -7.51 23.85 2.97
C ASN A 148 -8.17 22.69 3.72
N SER A 149 -8.28 22.84 5.03
CA SER A 149 -8.75 21.83 5.97
C SER A 149 -10.26 21.88 6.19
N SER A 150 -10.97 22.77 5.49
CA SER A 150 -12.43 22.83 5.55
C SER A 150 -13.04 21.53 4.97
N PRO A 151 -13.81 20.75 5.74
CA PRO A 151 -14.44 19.54 5.23
C PRO A 151 -15.53 19.89 4.21
N PRO A 152 -15.74 19.04 3.18
CA PRO A 152 -16.85 19.21 2.26
C PRO A 152 -18.19 19.02 2.98
N LYS A 153 -19.24 19.65 2.44
CA LYS A 153 -20.60 19.62 3.02
C LYS A 153 -21.39 18.37 2.60
N ASP A 154 -20.72 17.22 2.52
CA ASP A 154 -21.34 15.95 2.10
C ASP A 154 -21.96 15.18 3.28
N GLY A 155 -21.64 15.57 4.52
CA GLY A 155 -22.16 14.94 5.74
C GLY A 155 -21.47 13.63 6.15
N GLU A 156 -20.67 13.03 5.25
CA GLU A 156 -19.90 11.80 5.53
C GLU A 156 -18.43 12.07 5.87
N THR A 157 -17.77 12.95 5.11
CA THR A 157 -16.35 13.27 5.28
C THR A 157 -16.14 14.17 6.49
N ARG A 158 -15.51 13.62 7.54
CA ARG A 158 -15.21 14.36 8.78
C ARG A 158 -13.91 15.16 8.73
N TYR A 159 -12.95 14.73 7.93
CA TYR A 159 -11.60 15.31 7.87
C TYR A 159 -11.19 15.53 6.42
N SER A 160 -10.61 16.70 6.14
CA SER A 160 -10.01 17.10 4.87
C SER A 160 -8.75 17.92 5.15
N GLY A 161 -8.08 18.42 4.10
CA GLY A 161 -6.81 19.13 4.25
C GLY A 161 -5.61 18.19 4.26
N TYR A 162 -5.45 17.43 3.18
CA TYR A 162 -4.19 16.74 2.92
C TYR A 162 -3.73 16.94 1.47
N CYS A 163 -2.41 17.02 1.32
CA CYS A 163 -1.73 16.99 0.03
C CYS A 163 -0.60 15.98 0.13
N THR A 164 -0.50 15.07 -0.83
CA THR A 164 0.50 14.02 -0.85
C THR A 164 1.17 13.93 -2.20
N MET A 165 2.48 13.67 -2.18
CA MET A 165 3.27 13.33 -3.34
C MET A 165 3.90 11.97 -3.06
N ARG A 166 3.66 10.99 -3.92
CA ARG A 166 4.14 9.61 -3.74
C ARG A 166 4.87 9.14 -4.99
N SER A 167 5.98 8.44 -4.83
CA SER A 167 6.65 7.76 -5.93
C SER A 167 5.78 6.62 -6.44
N LYS A 168 5.80 6.38 -7.74
CA LYS A 168 5.20 5.21 -8.35
C LYS A 168 6.03 3.99 -7.99
N GLN A 169 5.35 2.88 -7.74
CA GLN A 169 6.02 1.61 -7.53
C GLN A 169 6.72 1.21 -8.83
N PRO A 170 8.02 0.84 -8.79
CA PRO A 170 8.69 0.37 -9.99
C PRO A 170 8.05 -0.94 -10.45
N LEU A 171 7.83 -1.05 -11.76
CA LEU A 171 7.31 -2.24 -12.40
C LEU A 171 8.42 -2.91 -13.22
N GLY A 172 8.55 -4.22 -13.06
CA GLY A 172 9.47 -5.05 -13.81
C GLY A 172 8.88 -5.54 -15.14
N SER A 173 9.44 -6.63 -15.65
CA SER A 173 8.87 -7.34 -16.80
C SER A 173 7.43 -7.79 -16.51
N PHE A 174 6.57 -7.71 -17.53
CA PHE A 174 5.14 -8.04 -17.45
C PHE A 174 4.35 -7.35 -16.33
N ASP A 175 4.69 -6.10 -16.02
CA ASP A 175 4.05 -5.31 -14.96
C ASP A 175 4.08 -6.00 -13.59
N ARG A 176 5.11 -6.83 -13.36
CA ARG A 176 5.37 -7.41 -12.05
C ARG A 176 5.83 -6.32 -11.10
N GLU A 177 5.30 -6.37 -9.89
CA GLU A 177 5.76 -5.51 -8.81
C GLU A 177 7.25 -5.74 -8.56
N LYS A 178 8.03 -4.65 -8.69
CA LYS A 178 9.42 -4.61 -8.27
C LYS A 178 9.52 -3.82 -6.97
N HIS A 179 10.50 -4.16 -6.16
CA HIS A 179 10.76 -3.50 -4.88
C HIS A 179 12.20 -2.98 -4.85
N HIS A 180 12.42 -1.96 -4.03
CA HIS A 180 13.75 -1.47 -3.71
C HIS A 180 14.28 -2.21 -2.49
N ASP A 181 15.52 -2.70 -2.61
CA ASP A 181 16.25 -3.30 -1.50
C ASP A 181 17.18 -2.26 -0.88
N TRP A 182 16.86 -1.84 0.35
CA TRP A 182 17.62 -0.92 1.18
C TRP A 182 18.28 -1.60 2.37
N SER A 183 18.33 -2.94 2.42
CA SER A 183 18.90 -3.72 3.53
C SER A 183 20.36 -3.35 3.85
N SER A 184 21.10 -2.83 2.88
CA SER A 184 22.49 -2.39 3.06
C SER A 184 22.64 -1.02 3.75
N PHE A 185 21.55 -0.25 3.88
CA PHE A 185 21.55 1.12 4.38
C PHE A 185 20.77 1.25 5.69
N ASN A 186 21.18 2.20 6.54
CA ASN A 186 20.58 2.41 7.86
C ASN A 186 19.76 3.70 7.94
N SER A 187 19.98 4.64 7.02
CA SER A 187 19.39 5.97 7.07
C SER A 187 18.93 6.45 5.70
N LEU A 188 17.85 7.22 5.70
CA LEU A 188 17.38 7.99 4.56
C LEU A 188 18.09 9.35 4.54
N HIS A 189 18.65 9.71 3.39
CA HIS A 189 19.33 10.98 3.17
C HIS A 189 18.55 11.82 2.16
N LEU A 190 18.12 13.00 2.60
CA LEU A 190 17.28 13.90 1.83
C LEU A 190 17.94 15.27 1.77
N ARG A 191 17.91 15.91 0.60
CA ARG A 191 18.24 17.32 0.47
C ARG A 191 17.01 18.10 0.07
N VAL A 192 16.51 18.90 1.01
CA VAL A 192 15.20 19.55 0.91
C VAL A 192 15.27 21.03 1.25
N ARG A 193 14.37 21.80 0.67
CA ARG A 193 14.14 23.21 1.00
C ARG A 193 12.64 23.40 1.20
N GLY A 194 12.24 23.78 2.41
CA GLY A 194 10.84 23.89 2.77
C GLY A 194 10.42 25.26 3.30
N ASP A 195 9.12 25.39 3.48
CA ASP A 195 8.38 26.57 3.95
C ASP A 195 8.33 26.75 5.47
N GLY A 196 8.84 25.79 6.25
CA GLY A 196 8.77 25.82 7.71
C GLY A 196 7.68 24.92 8.30
N ARG A 197 6.90 24.27 7.44
CA ARG A 197 5.81 23.38 7.85
C ARG A 197 6.34 21.98 8.18
N PRO A 198 5.63 21.23 9.05
CA PRO A 198 5.94 19.83 9.31
C PRO A 198 5.39 18.96 8.17
N TRP A 199 6.29 18.27 7.48
CA TRP A 199 5.98 17.29 6.46
C TRP A 199 6.06 15.88 7.03
N MET A 200 5.21 14.98 6.57
CA MET A 200 5.29 13.57 6.92
C MET A 200 5.94 12.80 5.77
N ILE A 201 7.05 12.14 6.05
CA ILE A 201 7.69 11.22 5.12
C ILE A 201 7.08 9.85 5.33
N ASN A 202 6.58 9.26 4.26
CA ASN A 202 5.86 8.01 4.23
C ASN A 202 6.66 6.99 3.41
N ILE A 203 6.99 5.85 4.00
CA ILE A 203 7.59 4.71 3.30
C ILE A 203 6.56 3.59 3.35
N ALA A 204 6.12 3.13 2.18
CA ALA A 204 5.23 1.98 2.07
C ALA A 204 6.06 0.76 1.63
N PRO A 205 6.29 -0.23 2.52
CA PRO A 205 6.88 -1.50 2.12
C PRO A 205 5.84 -2.41 1.46
N HIS A 206 6.31 -3.47 0.82
CA HIS A 206 5.44 -4.53 0.35
C HIS A 206 4.91 -5.35 1.54
N THR A 207 3.60 -5.53 1.57
CA THR A 207 2.93 -6.31 2.61
C THR A 207 2.32 -7.57 2.03
N PHE A 208 2.57 -8.71 2.66
CA PHE A 208 2.06 -10.00 2.20
C PHE A 208 0.57 -10.19 2.52
N PHE A 209 0.12 -9.68 3.67
CA PHE A 209 -1.23 -9.89 4.14
C PHE A 209 -2.17 -8.77 3.66
N SER A 210 -3.36 -9.15 3.22
CA SER A 210 -4.35 -8.18 2.71
C SER A 210 -4.78 -7.14 3.74
N HIS A 211 -4.71 -7.46 5.04
CA HIS A 211 -5.03 -6.53 6.12
C HIS A 211 -3.94 -5.46 6.32
N GLN A 212 -2.69 -5.75 5.91
CA GLN A 212 -1.54 -4.85 6.04
C GLN A 212 -1.34 -3.97 4.81
N LYS A 213 -2.19 -4.08 3.79
CA LYS A 213 -2.02 -3.36 2.50
C LYS A 213 -1.91 -1.84 2.63
N ASP A 214 -2.51 -1.26 3.67
CA ASP A 214 -2.50 0.18 3.93
C ASP A 214 -1.48 0.58 5.03
N ASP A 215 -0.52 -0.30 5.32
CA ASP A 215 0.54 -0.06 6.29
C ASP A 215 1.62 0.84 5.69
N VAL A 216 1.93 1.90 6.42
CA VAL A 216 2.88 2.93 6.01
C VAL A 216 3.72 3.32 7.21
N TYR A 217 5.02 3.41 6.99
CA TYR A 217 5.99 3.88 7.97
C TYR A 217 6.16 5.38 7.82
N SER A 218 5.87 6.11 8.88
CA SER A 218 5.81 7.56 8.87
C SER A 218 6.92 8.16 9.73
N TYR A 219 7.41 9.33 9.32
CA TYR A 219 8.31 10.15 10.11
C TYR A 219 8.03 11.65 9.89
N PHE A 220 8.09 12.46 10.94
CA PHE A 220 7.86 13.90 10.85
C PHE A 220 9.14 14.66 10.51
N LEU A 221 9.18 15.24 9.33
CA LEU A 221 10.21 16.14 8.84
C LEU A 221 9.83 17.59 9.15
N TYR A 222 10.62 18.24 9.99
CA TYR A 222 10.50 19.68 10.25
C TYR A 222 11.45 20.46 9.34
N THR A 223 10.87 21.27 8.46
CA THR A 223 11.63 22.16 7.59
C THR A 223 11.94 23.47 8.32
N ARG A 224 13.08 24.10 8.06
CA ARG A 224 13.50 25.33 8.78
C ARG A 224 12.78 26.61 8.35
N GLY A 225 12.07 26.60 7.22
CA GLY A 225 11.40 27.78 6.66
C GLY A 225 12.39 28.84 6.21
N GLY A 226 12.77 28.81 4.93
CA GLY A 226 13.71 29.79 4.38
C GLY A 226 14.25 29.43 3.01
N PRO A 227 15.09 30.29 2.41
CA PRO A 227 15.65 30.06 1.08
C PRO A 227 16.76 28.98 1.04
N TYR A 228 17.18 28.48 2.20
CA TYR A 228 18.34 27.63 2.36
C TYR A 228 17.99 26.14 2.20
N TRP A 229 18.91 25.42 1.57
CA TRP A 229 18.87 23.97 1.49
C TRP A 229 19.22 23.35 2.84
N GLN A 230 18.54 22.26 3.18
CA GLN A 230 18.76 21.48 4.38
C GLN A 230 19.00 20.03 3.98
N ASP A 231 20.17 19.51 4.38
CA ASP A 231 20.45 18.08 4.32
C ASP A 231 19.93 17.41 5.59
N VAL A 232 19.09 16.40 5.42
CA VAL A 232 18.42 15.67 6.50
C VAL A 232 18.77 14.20 6.39
N LYS A 233 19.31 13.65 7.48
CA LYS A 233 19.59 12.23 7.63
C LYS A 233 18.65 11.66 8.68
N ILE A 234 17.84 10.69 8.30
CA ILE A 234 16.80 10.09 9.14
C ILE A 234 17.07 8.60 9.24
N PRO A 235 17.42 8.07 10.41
CA PRO A 235 17.56 6.63 10.59
C PRO A 235 16.24 5.89 10.37
N PHE A 236 16.30 4.72 9.72
CA PHE A 236 15.10 3.89 9.50
C PHE A 236 14.49 3.39 10.81
N SER A 237 15.30 3.25 11.88
CA SER A 237 14.87 2.87 13.23
C SER A 237 13.83 3.82 13.84
N LYS A 238 13.77 5.08 13.36
CA LYS A 238 12.89 6.12 13.89
C LYS A 238 11.53 6.20 13.19
N PHE A 239 11.30 5.43 12.13
CA PHE A 239 10.00 5.43 11.47
C PHE A 239 9.00 4.61 12.28
N PHE A 240 7.81 5.17 12.50
CA PHE A 240 6.72 4.47 13.19
C PHE A 240 5.67 3.96 12.22
N LEU A 241 5.08 2.82 12.54
CA LEU A 241 4.03 2.19 11.76
C LEU A 241 2.70 2.92 11.94
N THR A 242 2.06 3.19 10.80
CA THR A 242 0.70 3.71 10.71
C THR A 242 -0.12 2.86 9.76
N HIS A 243 -1.41 2.70 10.06
CA HIS A 243 -2.38 2.07 9.19
C HIS A 243 -3.55 3.03 8.99
N ARG A 244 -3.82 3.43 7.74
CA ARG A 244 -4.91 4.38 7.40
C ARG A 244 -4.92 5.65 8.24
N GLY A 245 -3.74 6.20 8.51
CA GLY A 245 -3.55 7.42 9.31
C GLY A 245 -3.72 7.23 10.83
N ARG A 246 -3.83 5.99 11.33
CA ARG A 246 -3.74 5.68 12.76
C ARG A 246 -2.42 5.03 13.08
N ILE A 247 -1.74 5.55 14.10
CA ILE A 247 -0.55 4.93 14.67
C ILE A 247 -0.97 3.58 15.27
N GLN A 248 -0.21 2.53 14.99
CA GLN A 248 -0.46 1.21 15.55
C GLN A 248 0.17 1.08 16.94
N ASP A 249 -0.49 0.35 17.84
CA ASP A 249 0.08 0.08 19.17
C ASP A 249 1.23 -0.92 19.08
N ASP A 250 1.09 -1.91 18.19
CA ASP A 250 2.12 -2.90 17.91
C ASP A 250 3.04 -2.35 16.82
N GLN A 251 4.26 -2.02 17.22
CA GLN A 251 5.26 -1.34 16.41
C GLN A 251 6.35 -2.34 16.03
N HIS A 252 6.69 -2.41 14.76
CA HIS A 252 7.71 -3.33 14.25
C HIS A 252 8.70 -2.61 13.33
N PRO A 253 9.94 -3.10 13.21
CA PRO A 253 10.95 -2.46 12.36
C PRO A 253 10.57 -2.50 10.88
N LEU A 254 10.99 -1.46 10.15
CA LEU A 254 10.77 -1.33 8.71
C LEU A 254 11.47 -2.46 7.94
N TRP A 255 10.73 -3.13 7.06
CA TRP A 255 11.29 -4.11 6.12
C TRP A 255 11.99 -3.40 4.97
N LEU A 256 13.32 -3.33 5.08
CA LEU A 256 14.18 -2.64 4.13
C LEU A 256 14.39 -3.40 2.82
N ASP A 257 14.14 -4.71 2.80
CA ASP A 257 14.32 -5.58 1.64
C ASP A 257 13.29 -5.33 0.53
N LYS A 258 12.08 -4.90 0.90
CA LYS A 258 10.96 -4.73 -0.04
C LYS A 258 10.25 -3.41 0.12
N ILE A 259 10.88 -2.34 -0.32
CA ILE A 259 10.28 -1.02 -0.30
C ILE A 259 9.60 -0.71 -1.63
N ASN A 260 8.32 -0.34 -1.59
CA ASN A 260 7.54 -0.06 -2.80
C ASN A 260 7.62 1.41 -3.18
N THR A 261 7.25 2.27 -2.23
CA THR A 261 7.10 3.70 -2.51
C THR A 261 7.57 4.54 -1.34
N ILE A 262 8.04 5.75 -1.67
CA ILE A 262 8.25 6.83 -0.72
C ILE A 262 7.28 7.96 -1.05
N GLY A 263 6.84 8.71 -0.06
CA GLY A 263 6.00 9.88 -0.27
C GLY A 263 6.19 10.95 0.79
N PHE A 264 5.75 12.14 0.45
CA PHE A 264 5.71 13.30 1.31
C PHE A 264 4.25 13.73 1.43
N THR A 265 3.75 13.80 2.66
CA THR A 265 2.37 14.18 2.94
C THR A 265 2.35 15.37 3.87
N LEU A 266 1.57 16.38 3.50
CA LEU A 266 1.25 17.53 4.32
C LEU A 266 -0.18 17.37 4.84
N GLY A 267 -0.36 17.54 6.15
CA GLY A 267 -1.64 17.36 6.84
C GLY A 267 -1.63 17.98 8.23
N ASP A 268 -1.04 19.16 8.37
CA ASP A 268 -0.84 19.90 9.62
C ASP A 268 -2.08 20.73 10.06
N LYS A 269 -3.17 20.68 9.29
CA LYS A 269 -4.39 21.49 9.46
C LYS A 269 -4.17 23.01 9.45
N ALA A 270 -3.01 23.48 8.98
CA ALA A 270 -2.73 24.89 8.82
C ALA A 270 -3.14 25.32 7.41
N ASP A 271 -4.20 26.11 7.29
CA ASP A 271 -4.65 26.54 5.97
C ASP A 271 -3.69 27.57 5.39
N GLY A 272 -3.39 27.44 4.09
CA GLY A 272 -2.51 28.37 3.40
C GLY A 272 -1.60 27.72 2.37
N PRO A 273 -0.80 28.56 1.68
CA PRO A 273 0.14 28.08 0.68
C PRO A 273 1.22 27.21 1.34
N PHE A 274 1.68 26.22 0.60
CA PHE A 274 2.85 25.43 0.98
C PHE A 274 3.80 25.29 -0.20
N GLN A 275 5.07 25.09 0.13
CA GLN A 275 6.12 24.80 -0.84
C GLN A 275 7.16 23.86 -0.24
N LEU A 276 7.51 22.85 -1.01
CA LEU A 276 8.58 21.91 -0.71
C LEU A 276 9.39 21.68 -1.98
N GLU A 277 10.67 21.97 -1.91
CA GLU A 277 11.62 21.63 -2.96
C GLU A 277 12.51 20.48 -2.51
N ILE A 278 12.75 19.54 -3.42
CA ILE A 278 13.57 18.36 -3.18
C ILE A 278 14.62 18.28 -4.29
N ASP A 279 15.89 18.19 -3.90
CA ASP A 279 17.02 18.05 -4.83
C ASP A 279 17.24 16.57 -5.17
N PHE A 280 17.45 15.76 -4.12
CA PHE A 280 17.56 14.31 -4.26
C PHE A 280 17.04 13.59 -3.03
N ILE A 281 16.76 12.30 -3.25
CA ILE A 281 16.39 11.35 -2.21
C ILE A 281 17.35 10.17 -2.35
N GLY A 282 18.04 9.83 -1.27
CA GLY A 282 18.99 8.73 -1.24
C GLY A 282 18.91 7.94 0.06
N ALA A 283 19.62 6.82 0.08
CA ALA A 283 19.88 6.03 1.27
C ALA A 283 21.37 6.11 1.60
N SER A 284 21.69 6.17 2.90
CA SER A 284 23.05 6.19 3.40
C SER A 284 23.25 5.17 4.52
N LYS A 285 24.43 4.56 4.53
CA LYS A 285 24.91 3.69 5.59
C LYS A 285 25.73 4.52 6.55
N ASP A 286 25.14 4.83 7.70
CA ASP A 286 25.84 5.48 8.80
C ASP A 286 26.34 4.42 9.78
N TYR A 287 27.67 4.34 9.93
CA TYR A 287 28.31 3.39 10.84
C TYR A 287 28.24 3.82 12.30
N ALA A 288 27.99 5.11 12.57
CA ALA A 288 27.83 5.60 13.93
C ALA A 288 26.45 5.24 14.51
N HIS A 289 25.49 4.91 13.64
CA HIS A 289 24.12 4.58 14.04
C HIS A 289 23.96 3.07 14.19
N SER A 290 23.81 2.61 15.43
CA SER A 290 23.64 1.20 15.79
C SER A 290 22.24 0.85 16.31
N GLU A 291 21.32 1.81 16.36
CA GLU A 291 19.96 1.56 16.86
C GLU A 291 19.15 0.80 15.81
N GLU A 292 18.64 -0.37 16.20
CA GLU A 292 17.80 -1.23 15.35
C GLU A 292 16.34 -0.75 15.34
N PHE A 293 15.81 -0.37 16.51
CA PHE A 293 14.42 0.06 16.65
C PHE A 293 14.25 1.00 17.84
N ALA A 294 13.64 2.17 17.60
CA ALA A 294 13.52 3.23 18.61
C ALA A 294 12.31 3.07 19.55
N TYR A 295 11.32 2.24 19.19
CA TYR A 295 10.04 2.17 19.90
C TYR A 295 9.99 1.00 20.88
N GLU A 296 9.42 1.26 22.05
CA GLU A 296 9.29 0.26 23.11
C GLU A 296 8.21 -0.79 22.74
N LEU A 297 8.57 -2.07 22.91
CA LEU A 297 7.63 -3.18 22.82
C LEU A 297 7.06 -3.45 24.21
N TYR A 298 5.79 -3.14 24.42
CA TYR A 298 5.10 -3.51 25.66
C TYR A 298 4.88 -5.02 25.70
N LYS A 299 5.29 -5.67 26.80
CA LYS A 299 4.90 -7.06 27.06
C LYS A 299 3.40 -7.12 27.32
N ARG A 300 2.64 -7.62 26.36
CA ARG A 300 1.21 -7.93 26.54
C ARG A 300 1.06 -9.17 27.40
N ASN A 301 0.14 -9.13 28.38
CA ASN A 301 -0.15 -10.24 29.28
C ASN A 301 -1.63 -10.66 29.08
N PRO A 302 -1.96 -11.94 28.79
CA PRO A 302 -1.05 -13.08 28.62
C PRO A 302 -0.18 -12.95 27.37
N GLU A 303 1.01 -13.56 27.43
CA GLU A 303 1.89 -13.72 26.27
C GLU A 303 1.17 -14.63 25.25
N VAL A 304 0.83 -14.09 24.08
CA VAL A 304 0.14 -14.80 22.99
C VAL A 304 1.15 -15.39 22.02
#